data_AF-A0A7D4A402-F1
#
_entry.id   AF-A0A7D4A402-F1
#
_cell.length_a   1.000
_cell.length_b   1.000
_cell.length_c   1.000
_cell.angle_alpha   90.00
_cell.angle_beta   90.00
_cell.angle_gamma   90.00
#
_symmetry.space_group_name_H-M   'P 1'
#
loop_
_entity.id
_entity.type
_entity.pdbx_description
1 polymer ?
#
loop_
_entity_poly.entity_id
_entity_poly.type
_entity_poly.pdbx_seq_one_letter_code
_entity_poly.pdbx_strand_id
1 'polypeptide(L)'
;MSGTLPDVWISAADGDLIRADAIVILRLDRTGRLTVQLRDEAKVSVTLLEGSSTGGHPPADFHRQLIRMIAEVAASGSAQVIGARHVDGGWRWISEPL
;
A
#
# COMPACT_ATOMS: atom_id res chain seq x y z
N MET A 1 0.08 -27.51 4.85
CA MET A 1 0.81 -26.83 3.76
C MET A 1 1.09 -25.42 4.24
N SER A 2 2.31 -25.10 4.64
CA SER A 2 2.71 -23.71 4.88
C SER A 2 2.88 -23.07 3.51
N GLY A 3 1.78 -22.60 2.93
CA GLY A 3 1.84 -21.81 1.71
C GLY A 3 2.61 -20.55 2.05
N THR A 4 3.84 -20.44 1.56
CA THR A 4 4.61 -19.20 1.64
C THR A 4 3.75 -18.14 0.99
N LEU A 5 3.23 -17.21 1.81
CA LEU A 5 2.54 -16.06 1.26
C LEU A 5 3.55 -15.35 0.34
N PRO A 6 3.15 -15.00 -0.88
CA PRO A 6 4.03 -14.29 -1.80
C PRO A 6 4.55 -13.03 -1.10
N ASP A 7 5.85 -12.76 -1.26
CA ASP A 7 6.55 -11.65 -0.63
C ASP A 7 6.12 -10.32 -1.28
N VAL A 8 4.93 -9.86 -0.90
CA VAL A 8 4.38 -8.56 -1.31
C VAL A 8 4.67 -7.55 -0.22
N TRP A 9 5.43 -6.52 -0.60
CA TRP A 9 5.83 -5.42 0.26
C TRP A 9 5.16 -4.13 -0.19
N ILE A 10 4.85 -3.24 0.74
CA ILE A 10 4.27 -1.94 0.49
C ILE A 10 5.27 -0.88 0.95
N SER A 11 5.60 0.06 0.06
CA SER A 11 6.43 1.21 0.42
C SER A 11 5.59 2.23 1.20
N ALA A 12 6.07 2.58 2.40
CA ALA A 12 5.52 3.62 3.25
C ALA A 12 6.05 5.00 2.86
N ALA A 13 5.40 6.06 3.36
CA ALA A 13 5.74 7.43 3.01
C ALA A 13 7.12 7.88 3.52
N ASP A 14 7.63 7.24 4.57
CA ASP A 14 8.96 7.46 5.16
C ASP A 14 10.08 6.61 4.53
N GLY A 15 9.74 5.76 3.56
CA GLY A 15 10.69 4.87 2.89
C GLY A 15 10.76 3.46 3.48
N ASP A 16 10.03 3.18 4.58
CA ASP A 16 9.97 1.84 5.14
C ASP A 16 9.20 0.87 4.23
N LEU A 17 9.52 -0.43 4.34
CA LEU A 17 8.80 -1.49 3.64
C LEU A 17 7.96 -2.29 4.63
N ILE A 18 6.66 -2.38 4.33
CA ILE A 18 5.67 -3.08 5.17
C ILE A 18 5.22 -4.34 4.46
N ARG A 19 5.18 -5.44 5.19
CA ARG A 19 4.58 -6.68 4.71
C ARG A 19 3.08 -6.52 4.44
N ALA A 20 2.61 -6.85 3.24
CA ALA A 20 1.19 -6.74 2.90
C ALA A 20 0.30 -7.63 3.80
N ASP A 21 0.77 -8.81 4.19
CA ASP A 21 0.06 -9.76 5.07
C ASP A 21 -0.06 -9.29 6.53
N ALA A 22 0.74 -8.29 6.93
CA ALA A 22 0.66 -7.66 8.24
C ALA A 22 -0.45 -6.61 8.31
N ILE A 23 -0.98 -6.12 7.20
CA ILE A 23 -1.99 -5.06 7.20
C ILE A 23 -3.36 -5.61 7.60
N VAL A 24 -4.01 -4.99 8.59
CA VAL A 24 -5.35 -5.39 9.07
C VAL A 24 -6.43 -4.32 8.85
N ILE A 25 -6.04 -3.06 8.73
CA ILE A 25 -6.97 -1.95 8.43
C ILE A 25 -6.29 -1.01 7.45
N LEU A 26 -7.03 -0.58 6.42
CA LEU A 26 -6.63 0.51 5.52
C LEU A 26 -7.62 1.67 5.71
N ARG A 27 -7.12 2.90 5.82
CA ARG A 27 -7.95 4.10 5.95
C ARG A 27 -7.46 5.18 5.00
N LEU A 28 -8.32 5.57 4.08
CA LEU A 28 -8.16 6.78 3.27
C LEU A 28 -9.06 7.85 3.88
N ASP A 29 -8.49 8.96 4.32
CA ASP A 29 -9.26 10.06 4.88
C ASP A 29 -9.59 11.13 3.83
N ARG A 30 -10.24 12.21 4.28
CA ARG A 30 -10.68 13.33 3.42
C ARG A 30 -9.54 14.25 2.96
N THR A 31 -8.34 14.11 3.50
CA THR A 31 -7.15 14.87 3.04
C THR A 31 -6.37 14.09 1.99
N GLY A 32 -6.80 12.85 1.70
CA GLY A 32 -6.12 11.95 0.80
C GLY A 32 -5.01 11.18 1.49
N ARG A 33 -4.88 11.31 2.82
CA ARG A 33 -3.90 10.57 3.58
C ARG A 33 -4.34 9.12 3.67
N LEU A 34 -3.44 8.22 3.30
CA LEU A 34 -3.64 6.78 3.40
C LEU A 34 -2.79 6.24 4.55
N THR A 35 -3.46 5.62 5.50
CA THR A 35 -2.82 4.94 6.63
C THR A 35 -3.20 3.48 6.67
N VAL A 36 -2.28 2.66 7.19
CA VAL A 36 -2.51 1.25 7.47
C VAL A 36 -2.28 0.96 8.93
N GLN A 37 -3.08 0.05 9.48
CA GLN A 37 -2.81 -0.53 10.79
C GLN A 37 -2.24 -1.93 10.62
N LEU A 38 -1.18 -2.24 11.37
CA LEU A 38 -0.52 -3.53 11.35
C LEU A 38 -1.12 -4.51 12.36
N ARG A 39 -0.92 -5.80 12.09
CA ARG A 39 -1.20 -6.93 12.97
C ARG A 39 -0.09 -7.06 13.99
N ASP A 40 0.00 -6.12 14.91
CA ASP A 40 0.87 -6.20 16.08
C ASP A 40 0.07 -5.88 17.36
N GLU A 41 0.65 -6.18 18.51
CA GLU A 41 0.01 -5.91 19.80
C GLU A 41 -0.19 -4.40 20.03
N ALA A 42 0.72 -3.58 19.49
CA ALA A 42 0.71 -2.14 19.60
C ALA A 42 -0.30 -1.44 18.65
N LYS A 43 -0.86 -2.17 17.68
CA LYS A 43 -1.72 -1.67 16.60
C LYS A 43 -1.08 -0.48 15.88
N VAL A 44 0.19 -0.60 15.51
CA VAL A 44 0.94 0.48 14.88
C VAL A 44 0.23 0.94 13.61
N SER A 45 0.10 2.26 13.48
CA SER A 45 -0.45 2.91 12.30
C SER A 45 0.68 3.54 11.49
N VAL A 46 0.85 3.10 10.24
CA VAL A 46 1.87 3.63 9.33
C VAL A 46 1.20 4.45 8.22
N THR A 47 1.83 5.55 7.83
CA THR A 47 1.38 6.36 6.69
C THR A 47 1.96 5.79 5.40
N LEU A 48 1.10 5.41 4.45
CA LEU A 48 1.51 5.03 3.09
C LEU A 48 1.54 6.22 2.13
N LEU A 49 0.69 7.21 2.39
CA LEU A 49 0.58 8.42 1.60
C LEU A 49 0.17 9.57 2.53
N GLU A 50 0.93 10.66 2.58
CA GLU A 50 0.64 11.80 3.45
C GLU A 50 -0.61 12.60 3.03
N GLY A 51 -1.08 12.38 1.80
CA GLY A 51 -2.20 13.12 1.22
C GLY A 51 -1.75 14.41 0.52
N SER A 52 -2.72 15.28 0.24
CA SER A 52 -2.51 16.44 -0.63
C SER A 52 -1.69 17.55 0.05
N SER A 53 -0.45 17.76 -0.39
CA SER A 53 0.25 19.05 -0.24
C SER A 53 0.68 19.69 -1.57
N THR A 54 0.96 18.92 -2.63
CA THR A 54 1.32 19.46 -3.98
C THR A 54 0.90 18.59 -5.18
N GLY A 55 0.47 17.34 -4.98
CA GLY A 55 0.20 16.36 -6.06
C GLY A 55 -1.27 15.96 -6.26
N GLY A 56 -2.22 16.78 -5.78
CA GLY A 56 -3.64 16.46 -5.89
C GLY A 56 -4.11 15.31 -4.99
N HIS A 57 -5.41 15.06 -4.99
CA HIS A 57 -6.03 14.02 -4.18
C HIS A 57 -5.94 12.66 -4.87
N PRO A 58 -5.64 11.56 -4.15
CA PRO A 58 -5.77 10.23 -4.74
C PRO A 58 -7.24 9.92 -5.05
N PRO A 59 -7.52 8.96 -5.94
CA PRO A 59 -8.87 8.47 -6.21
C PRO A 59 -9.61 8.06 -4.93
N ALA A 60 -10.94 8.25 -4.89
CA ALA A 60 -11.74 7.94 -3.70
C ALA A 60 -11.69 6.45 -3.30
N ASP A 61 -11.36 5.56 -4.23
CA ASP A 61 -11.21 4.12 -4.01
C ASP A 61 -9.75 3.67 -3.94
N PHE A 62 -8.78 4.57 -3.75
CA PHE A 62 -7.35 4.27 -3.82
C PHE A 62 -6.91 3.15 -2.84
N HIS A 63 -7.49 3.10 -1.65
CA HIS A 63 -7.29 1.99 -0.69
C HIS A 63 -7.81 0.64 -1.22
N ARG A 64 -8.89 0.63 -2.00
CA ARG A 64 -9.41 -0.60 -2.65
C ARG A 64 -8.55 -1.01 -3.83
N GLN A 65 -8.01 -0.05 -4.57
CA GLN A 65 -7.05 -0.32 -5.65
C GLN A 65 -5.80 -1.03 -5.10
N LEU A 66 -5.31 -0.63 -3.92
CA LEU A 66 -4.20 -1.32 -3.26
C LEU A 66 -4.52 -2.80 -2.96
N ILE A 67 -5.71 -3.07 -2.39
CA ILE A 67 -6.13 -4.44 -2.07
C ILE A 67 -6.20 -5.30 -3.34
N ARG A 68 -6.74 -4.75 -4.44
CA ARG A 68 -6.78 -5.45 -5.74
C ARG A 68 -5.38 -5.74 -6.26
N MET A 69 -4.48 -4.76 -6.24
CA MET A 69 -3.10 -4.92 -6.69
C MET A 69 -2.35 -5.96 -5.84
N ILE A 70 -2.52 -5.96 -4.52
CA ILE A 70 -1.92 -6.99 -3.65
C ILE A 70 -2.38 -8.39 -4.07
N ALA A 71 -3.67 -8.58 -4.35
CA ALA A 71 -4.20 -9.87 -4.78
C ALA A 71 -3.67 -10.29 -6.16
N GLU A 72 -3.58 -9.36 -7.10
CA GLU A 72 -3.03 -9.59 -8.45
C GLU A 72 -1.55 -9.97 -8.39
N VAL A 73 -0.75 -9.20 -7.64
CA VAL A 73 0.67 -9.42 -7.46
C VAL A 73 0.95 -10.72 -6.71
N ALA A 74 0.18 -11.01 -5.66
CA ALA A 74 0.28 -12.26 -4.92
C ALA A 74 0.10 -13.48 -5.83
N ALA A 75 -0.83 -13.42 -6.77
CA ALA A 75 -1.06 -14.49 -7.73
C ALA A 75 0.11 -14.71 -8.72
N SER A 76 1.01 -13.73 -8.88
CA SER A 76 2.18 -13.85 -9.78
C SER A 76 3.30 -14.74 -9.23
N GLY A 77 3.35 -14.96 -7.91
CA GLY A 77 4.36 -15.79 -7.25
C GLY A 77 5.77 -15.19 -7.15
N SER A 78 5.99 -13.95 -7.59
CA SER A 78 7.26 -13.23 -7.45
C SER A 78 7.23 -12.21 -6.31
N ALA A 79 8.39 -11.96 -5.70
CA ALA A 79 8.54 -10.90 -4.70
C ALA A 79 8.43 -9.52 -5.38
N GLN A 80 7.60 -8.64 -4.82
CA GLN A 80 7.32 -7.33 -5.41
C GLN A 80 7.15 -6.28 -4.31
N VAL A 81 7.48 -5.03 -4.65
CA VAL A 81 7.18 -3.83 -3.86
C VAL A 81 6.10 -3.04 -4.57
N ILE A 82 5.04 -2.67 -3.85
CA ILE A 82 3.97 -1.79 -4.30
C ILE A 82 4.16 -0.42 -3.64
N GLY A 83 4.22 0.64 -4.45
CA GLY A 83 4.33 2.02 -3.98
C GLY A 83 3.31 2.95 -4.62
N ALA A 84 2.84 3.95 -3.87
CA ALA A 84 2.02 5.02 -4.42
C ALA A 84 2.93 6.01 -5.18
N ARG A 85 2.64 6.27 -6.46
CA ARG A 85 3.36 7.25 -7.27
C ARG A 85 2.38 8.21 -7.95
N HIS A 86 2.79 9.47 -8.08
CA HIS A 86 2.05 10.45 -8.87
C HIS A 86 2.62 10.46 -10.30
N VAL A 87 1.87 9.89 -11.25
CA VAL A 87 2.28 9.67 -12.64
C VAL A 87 1.19 10.18 -13.58
N ASP A 88 1.56 10.87 -14.65
CA ASP A 88 0.63 11.46 -15.64
C ASP A 88 -0.47 12.34 -15.02
N GLY A 89 -0.16 13.05 -13.93
CA GLY A 89 -1.12 13.91 -13.24
C GLY A 89 -2.12 13.17 -12.34
N GLY A 90 -1.87 11.90 -12.00
CA GLY A 90 -2.73 11.14 -11.08
C GLY A 90 -1.95 10.19 -10.18
N TRP A 91 -2.52 9.93 -9.00
CA TRP A 91 -2.01 8.90 -8.09
C TRP A 91 -2.34 7.50 -8.61
N ARG A 92 -1.33 6.65 -8.66
CA ARG A 92 -1.43 5.24 -9.05
C ARG A 92 -0.59 4.37 -8.11
N TRP A 93 -1.03 3.13 -7.93
CA TRP A 93 -0.17 2.10 -7.37
C TRP A 93 0.71 1.54 -8.47
N ILE A 94 2.00 1.35 -8.18
CA ILE A 94 2.97 0.76 -9.08
C ILE A 94 3.63 -0.39 -8.34
N SER A 95 3.68 -1.56 -8.96
CA SER A 95 4.46 -2.70 -8.48
C SER A 95 5.78 -2.81 -9.24
N GLU A 96 6.85 -3.11 -8.54
CA GLU A 96 8.16 -3.42 -9.13
C GLU A 96 8.78 -4.66 -8.47
N PRO A 97 9.56 -5.47 -9.20
CA PRO A 97 10.28 -6.60 -8.61
C PRO A 97 11.24 -6.13 -7.52
N LEU A 98 11.34 -6.93 -6.45
CA LEU A 98 12.35 -6.75 -5.41
C LEU A 98 13.74 -7.15 -5.93
#